data_AF-A0A485LSV4-F1
#
_entry.id   AF-A0A485LSV4-F1
#
_cell.length_a   1.000
_cell.length_b   1.000
_cell.length_c   1.000
_cell.angle_alpha   90.00
_cell.angle_beta   90.00
_cell.angle_gamma   90.00
#
_symmetry.space_group_name_H-M   'P 1'
#
loop_
_entity.id
_entity.type
_entity.pdbx_description
1 polymer ?
#
loop_
_entity_poly.entity_id
_entity_poly.type
_entity_poly.pdbx_seq_one_letter_code
_entity_poly.pdbx_strand_id
1 'polypeptide(L)'
;MSSMQLKKELMILRKEKEDGERARSAPTTSKPEKKPSDDVLKKLAKRDKEVDSLKQVIADNETTCDVLQGEKLAMARRLEQNEQELQSLREEHAGALETAKKAAMDLRQTKLSYDELKRKYQKVTKELKDEKSTLATENAQLVQRQDELQAASTNTAQLKKQLAQARERLSSIVHEFEERQREKEKAHAATVESLEASWRVKLEESSAKRDVDITAQVQRAKEAIEATQASKVTRLAEELHLEKEENVDLLQTVKSLQDKLKVLTDVVREAELAKKEATADAAHAHELCAKAEEAADACESQARKYKGEWAALDEKVHLIDNALKLRGISVEFLLKKSGNNNHDDDGSSLVGPSAVSIKKDKAPSVRKLQKAAPERDDTPGKPRRK
;
A
#
# COMPACT_ATOMS: atom_id res chain seq x y z
N MET A 1 116.46 46.34 90.17
CA MET A 1 117.74 47.06 90.38
C MET A 1 118.86 46.03 90.46
N SER A 2 119.93 46.20 89.68
CA SER A 2 120.98 45.17 89.55
C SER A 2 122.00 45.27 90.70
N SER A 3 122.59 44.14 91.09
CA SER A 3 123.59 44.03 92.17
C SER A 3 124.79 45.00 92.01
N MET A 4 125.09 45.43 90.76
CA MET A 4 126.10 46.44 90.49
C MET A 4 125.69 47.87 90.90
N GLN A 5 124.39 48.23 90.85
CA GLN A 5 123.92 49.54 91.28
C GLN A 5 124.03 49.68 92.80
N LEU A 6 123.61 48.66 93.55
CA LEU A 6 123.74 48.65 95.01
C LEU A 6 125.20 48.70 95.48
N LYS A 7 126.12 48.05 94.74
CA LYS A 7 127.56 48.08 95.04
C LYS A 7 128.20 49.44 94.75
N LYS A 8 127.73 50.16 93.73
CA LYS A 8 128.14 51.56 93.48
C LYS A 8 127.61 52.49 94.58
N GLU A 9 126.36 52.33 95.01
CA GLU A 9 125.78 53.12 96.09
C GLU A 9 126.46 52.86 97.44
N LEU A 10 126.74 51.60 97.80
CA LEU A 10 127.47 51.24 99.02
C LEU A 10 128.94 51.72 98.99
N MET A 11 129.56 51.81 97.82
CA MET A 11 130.91 52.35 97.67
C MET A 11 130.93 53.88 97.79
N ILE A 12 129.87 54.56 97.35
CA ILE A 12 129.69 56.01 97.57
C ILE A 12 129.46 56.27 99.06
N LEU A 13 128.59 55.50 99.73
CA LEU A 13 128.34 55.64 101.17
C LEU A 13 129.53 55.24 102.06
N ARG A 14 130.43 54.34 101.62
CA ARG A 14 131.71 54.08 102.33
C ARG A 14 132.73 55.20 102.13
N LYS A 15 132.80 55.78 100.93
CA LYS A 15 133.69 56.91 100.64
C LYS A 15 133.24 58.19 101.38
N GLU A 16 131.93 58.38 101.54
CA GLU A 16 131.37 59.50 102.32
C GLU A 16 131.49 59.30 103.85
N LYS A 17 131.68 58.05 104.34
CA LYS A 17 131.93 57.79 105.76
C LYS A 17 133.41 57.97 106.15
N GLU A 18 134.36 57.88 105.21
CA GLU A 18 135.80 58.12 105.46
C GLU A 18 136.20 59.61 105.34
N ASP A 19 135.43 60.44 104.63
CA ASP A 19 135.75 61.88 104.43
C ASP A 19 135.05 62.83 105.43
N GLY A 20 134.33 62.30 106.44
CA GLY A 20 133.64 63.07 107.47
C GLY A 20 134.42 63.29 108.79
N GLU A 21 135.52 62.59 109.03
CA GLU A 21 136.35 62.72 110.24
C GLU A 21 137.64 63.52 110.00
N ARG A 22 137.53 64.83 109.77
CA ARG A 22 138.45 65.90 110.26
C ARG A 22 138.24 67.21 109.51
N ALA A 23 137.50 68.12 110.14
CA ALA A 23 137.73 69.55 109.98
C ALA A 23 137.61 70.26 111.33
N ARG A 24 138.78 70.60 111.89
CA ARG A 24 139.12 71.84 112.63
C ARG A 24 138.36 72.11 113.95
N SER A 25 138.96 72.55 115.06
CA SER A 25 140.27 73.15 115.38
C SER A 25 140.34 73.26 116.92
N ALA A 26 141.37 72.74 117.60
CA ALA A 26 142.63 73.44 117.96
C ALA A 26 142.61 74.12 119.36
N PRO A 27 143.79 74.27 120.02
CA PRO A 27 143.98 74.13 121.46
C PRO A 27 144.41 75.43 122.18
N THR A 28 144.49 75.44 123.51
CA THR A 28 145.55 76.18 124.24
C THR A 28 145.88 75.53 125.60
N THR A 29 147.17 75.32 125.78
CA THR A 29 147.90 75.03 127.01
C THR A 29 148.27 76.35 127.71
N SER A 30 148.42 76.37 129.05
CA SER A 30 149.61 76.91 129.76
C SER A 30 149.40 77.07 131.29
N LYS A 31 150.38 76.56 132.04
CA LYS A 31 150.80 76.91 133.42
C LYS A 31 151.37 78.36 133.45
N PRO A 32 151.88 78.91 134.58
CA PRO A 32 151.56 78.77 136.01
C PRO A 32 151.29 80.16 136.69
N GLU A 33 150.93 80.12 137.99
CA GLU A 33 151.32 81.10 139.01
C GLU A 33 150.79 82.56 139.01
N LYS A 34 150.59 83.00 140.27
CA LYS A 34 150.51 84.37 140.82
C LYS A 34 149.13 85.02 140.95
N LYS A 35 148.97 85.56 142.15
CA LYS A 35 147.79 86.14 142.80
C LYS A 35 147.15 87.27 141.98
N PRO A 36 145.84 87.52 142.18
CA PRO A 36 144.99 88.19 141.20
C PRO A 36 145.14 89.72 141.24
N SER A 37 144.91 90.34 140.08
CA SER A 37 144.59 91.76 139.90
C SER A 37 143.25 91.88 139.16
N ASP A 38 142.49 92.91 139.50
CA ASP A 38 141.05 93.15 139.34
C ASP A 38 140.48 93.16 137.89
N ASP A 39 141.31 92.87 136.87
CA ASP A 39 140.98 93.10 135.45
C ASP A 39 140.56 91.82 134.67
N VAL A 40 140.87 90.63 135.20
CA VAL A 40 140.52 89.34 134.56
C VAL A 40 139.04 88.97 134.79
N LEU A 41 138.47 89.36 135.94
CA LEU A 41 137.05 89.15 136.27
C LEU A 41 136.12 89.89 135.30
N LYS A 42 136.51 91.07 134.81
CA LYS A 42 135.73 91.83 133.82
C LYS A 42 135.69 91.16 132.44
N LYS A 43 136.76 90.47 132.03
CA LYS A 43 136.81 89.77 130.74
C LYS A 43 136.03 88.45 130.74
N LEU A 44 136.05 87.71 131.85
CA LEU A 44 135.19 86.54 132.05
C LEU A 44 133.71 86.93 132.04
N ALA A 45 133.32 87.98 132.78
CA ALA A 45 131.95 88.48 132.76
C ALA A 45 131.47 88.95 131.37
N LYS A 46 132.38 89.41 130.49
CA LYS A 46 132.06 89.78 129.11
C LYS A 46 131.90 88.55 128.20
N ARG A 47 132.73 87.52 128.38
CA ARG A 47 132.59 86.23 127.69
C ARG A 47 131.33 85.49 128.13
N ASP A 48 130.97 85.52 129.41
CA ASP A 48 129.73 84.93 129.90
C ASP A 48 128.50 85.61 129.28
N LYS A 49 128.50 86.95 129.17
CA LYS A 49 127.45 87.69 128.44
C LYS A 49 127.39 87.34 126.94
N GLU A 50 128.53 87.10 126.31
CA GLU A 50 128.60 86.69 124.89
C GLU A 50 128.11 85.25 124.71
N VAL A 51 128.44 84.35 125.63
CA VAL A 51 127.92 82.98 125.67
C VAL A 51 126.43 82.98 125.92
N ASP A 52 125.92 83.81 126.83
CA ASP A 52 124.48 83.95 127.07
C ASP A 52 123.77 84.57 125.86
N SER A 53 124.41 85.50 125.15
CA SER A 53 123.91 86.01 123.87
C SER A 53 123.87 84.94 122.78
N LEU A 54 124.89 84.08 122.68
CA LEU A 54 124.91 82.99 121.69
C LEU A 54 123.90 81.90 122.04
N LYS A 55 123.69 81.60 123.33
CA LYS A 55 122.61 80.71 123.78
C LYS A 55 121.24 81.28 123.42
N GLN A 56 121.05 82.60 123.57
CA GLN A 56 119.82 83.25 123.15
C GLN A 56 119.61 83.14 121.64
N VAL A 57 120.64 83.38 120.83
CA VAL A 57 120.57 83.21 119.36
C VAL A 57 120.30 81.76 118.97
N ILE A 58 120.87 80.78 119.67
CA ILE A 58 120.58 79.36 119.44
C ILE A 58 119.11 79.06 119.79
N ALA A 59 118.60 79.55 120.92
CA ALA A 59 117.19 79.38 121.27
C ALA A 59 116.23 80.08 120.27
N ASP A 60 116.58 81.27 119.79
CA ASP A 60 115.82 81.98 118.76
C ASP A 60 115.89 81.26 117.40
N ASN A 61 117.03 80.64 117.07
CA ASN A 61 117.19 79.82 115.88
C ASN A 61 116.44 78.48 116.00
N GLU A 62 116.44 77.85 117.17
CA GLU A 62 115.68 76.63 117.45
C GLU A 62 114.18 76.89 117.33
N THR A 63 113.68 77.98 117.92
CA THR A 63 112.26 78.38 117.79
C THR A 63 111.89 78.74 116.35
N THR A 64 112.76 79.41 115.59
CA THR A 64 112.50 79.66 114.16
C THR A 64 112.59 78.38 113.31
N CYS A 65 113.48 77.45 113.64
CA CYS A 65 113.52 76.14 112.99
C CYS A 65 112.25 75.33 113.28
N ASP A 66 111.75 75.36 114.50
CA ASP A 66 110.50 74.70 114.89
C ASP A 66 109.30 75.31 114.16
N VAL A 67 109.25 76.64 114.03
CA VAL A 67 108.20 77.34 113.25
C VAL A 67 108.27 76.96 111.77
N LEU A 68 109.45 77.03 111.15
CA LEU A 68 109.63 76.66 109.74
C LEU A 68 109.34 75.18 109.50
N GLN A 69 109.67 74.30 110.44
CA GLN A 69 109.34 72.88 110.39
C GLN A 69 107.83 72.66 110.52
N GLY A 70 107.15 73.40 111.39
CA GLY A 70 105.69 73.43 111.50
C GLY A 70 105.00 73.91 110.22
N GLU A 71 105.48 75.00 109.62
CA GLU A 71 105.00 75.53 108.35
C GLU A 71 105.24 74.55 107.20
N LYS A 72 106.42 73.91 107.13
CA LYS A 72 106.75 72.87 106.15
C LYS A 72 105.79 71.68 106.27
N LEU A 73 105.51 71.22 107.50
CA LEU A 73 104.56 70.14 107.73
C LEU A 73 103.12 70.54 107.37
N ALA A 74 102.71 71.77 107.67
CA ALA A 74 101.40 72.30 107.28
C ALA A 74 101.24 72.42 105.76
N MET A 75 102.28 72.89 105.05
CA MET A 75 102.31 72.94 103.59
C MET A 75 102.32 71.54 102.97
N ALA A 76 103.07 70.59 103.53
CA ALA A 76 103.06 69.21 103.09
C ALA A 76 101.66 68.57 103.20
N ARG A 77 100.96 68.79 104.32
CA ARG A 77 99.58 68.32 104.49
C ARG A 77 98.60 68.96 103.51
N ARG A 78 98.73 70.26 103.24
CA ARG A 78 97.89 70.96 102.24
C ARG A 78 98.16 70.47 100.81
N LEU A 79 99.41 70.20 100.47
CA LEU A 79 99.75 69.60 99.17
C LEU A 79 99.15 68.20 99.03
N GLU A 80 99.28 67.37 100.07
CA GLU A 80 98.68 66.03 100.09
C GLU A 80 97.15 66.08 99.95
N GLN A 81 96.48 67.02 100.63
CA GLN A 81 95.04 67.25 100.48
C GLN A 81 94.67 67.70 99.06
N ASN A 82 95.38 68.68 98.51
CA ASN A 82 95.13 69.15 97.14
C ASN A 82 95.39 68.04 96.10
N GLU A 83 96.39 67.19 96.31
CA GLU A 83 96.65 66.04 95.46
C GLU A 83 95.51 65.01 95.51
N GLN A 84 94.97 64.74 96.70
CA GLN A 84 93.81 63.86 96.88
C GLN A 84 92.54 64.46 96.24
N GLU A 85 92.29 65.76 96.41
CA GLU A 85 91.15 66.45 95.77
C GLU A 85 91.27 66.46 94.24
N LEU A 86 92.46 66.75 93.70
CA LEU A 86 92.73 66.68 92.25
C LEU A 86 92.54 65.26 91.73
N GLN A 87 92.94 64.25 92.49
CA GLN A 87 92.75 62.85 92.11
C GLN A 87 91.26 62.48 92.10
N SER A 88 90.50 62.89 93.11
CA SER A 88 89.05 62.69 93.17
C SER A 88 88.32 63.39 92.01
N LEU A 89 88.67 64.65 91.70
CA LEU A 89 88.11 65.38 90.56
C LEU A 89 88.46 64.73 89.22
N ARG A 90 89.68 64.18 89.08
CA ARG A 90 90.08 63.43 87.87
C ARG A 90 89.26 62.16 87.70
N GLU A 91 89.02 61.43 88.78
CA GLU A 91 88.19 60.22 88.77
C GLU A 91 86.72 60.53 88.46
N GLU A 92 86.17 61.59 89.05
CA GLU A 92 84.81 62.06 88.75
C GLU A 92 84.69 62.52 87.28
N HIS A 93 85.64 63.32 86.79
CA HIS A 93 85.68 63.74 85.39
C HIS A 93 85.82 62.54 84.43
N ALA A 94 86.66 61.55 84.77
CA ALA A 94 86.78 60.32 83.99
C ALA A 94 85.45 59.55 83.95
N GLY A 95 84.76 59.42 85.08
CA GLY A 95 83.44 58.80 85.17
C GLY A 95 82.37 59.54 84.37
N ALA A 96 82.34 60.88 84.44
CA ALA A 96 81.45 61.73 83.65
C ALA A 96 81.72 61.59 82.13
N LEU A 97 82.99 61.47 81.74
CA LEU A 97 83.38 61.34 80.34
C LEU A 97 82.99 59.95 79.77
N GLU A 98 83.16 58.87 80.53
CA GLU A 98 82.72 57.54 80.13
C GLU A 98 81.19 57.42 80.06
N THR A 99 80.46 58.02 81.02
CA THR A 99 78.99 58.07 80.97
C THR A 99 78.49 58.90 79.79
N ALA A 100 79.11 60.04 79.48
CA ALA A 100 78.80 60.85 78.30
C ALA A 100 79.06 60.10 76.99
N LYS A 101 80.19 59.37 76.88
CA LYS A 101 80.47 58.50 75.73
C LYS A 101 79.41 57.42 75.55
N LYS A 102 79.03 56.74 76.64
CA LYS A 102 77.97 55.72 76.61
C LYS A 102 76.63 56.31 76.16
N ALA A 103 76.21 57.44 76.73
CA ALA A 103 75.00 58.14 76.33
C ALA A 103 75.01 58.56 74.85
N ALA A 104 76.16 59.03 74.34
CA ALA A 104 76.31 59.37 72.93
C ALA A 104 76.21 58.15 72.00
N MET A 105 76.77 57.00 72.42
CA MET A 105 76.62 55.74 71.69
C MET A 105 75.17 55.24 71.69
N ASP A 106 74.48 55.29 72.84
CA ASP A 106 73.08 54.89 72.97
C ASP A 106 72.16 55.82 72.14
N LEU A 107 72.43 57.13 72.12
CA LEU A 107 71.71 58.07 71.27
C LEU A 107 71.93 57.80 69.77
N ARG A 108 73.17 57.44 69.38
CA ARG A 108 73.47 57.05 68.00
C ARG A 108 72.73 55.76 67.61
N GLN A 109 72.70 54.77 68.50
CA GLN A 109 72.01 53.50 68.25
C GLN A 109 70.50 53.68 68.14
N THR A 110 69.88 54.47 69.02
CA THR A 110 68.44 54.78 68.98
C THR A 110 68.06 55.60 67.75
N LYS A 111 68.93 56.51 67.29
CA LYS A 111 68.72 57.22 66.02
C LYS A 111 68.73 56.27 64.82
N LEU A 112 69.69 55.34 64.77
CA LEU A 112 69.76 54.34 63.70
C LEU A 112 68.52 53.42 63.69
N SER A 113 68.08 52.95 64.86
CA SER A 113 66.87 52.12 64.96
C SER A 113 65.60 52.89 64.58
N TYR A 114 65.51 54.17 64.94
CA TYR A 114 64.42 55.05 64.50
C TYR A 114 64.42 55.25 62.98
N ASP A 115 65.58 55.50 62.37
CA ASP A 115 65.69 55.66 60.91
C ASP A 115 65.32 54.36 60.17
N GLU A 116 65.72 53.20 60.68
CA GLU A 116 65.30 51.89 60.15
C GLU A 116 63.79 51.68 60.27
N LEU A 117 63.21 52.00 61.43
CA LEU A 117 61.78 51.89 61.67
C LEU A 117 61.00 52.82 60.73
N LYS A 118 61.46 54.06 60.53
CA LYS A 118 60.90 55.02 59.58
C LYS A 118 60.92 54.48 58.15
N ARG A 119 62.05 53.87 57.70
CA ARG A 119 62.14 53.23 56.38
C ARG A 119 61.15 52.06 56.25
N LYS A 120 61.01 51.22 57.29
CA LYS A 120 60.03 50.12 57.32
C LYS A 120 58.61 50.62 57.20
N TYR A 121 58.21 51.66 57.97
CA TYR A 121 56.89 52.26 57.87
C TYR A 121 56.61 52.85 56.49
N GLN A 122 57.59 53.54 55.88
CA GLN A 122 57.44 54.06 54.52
C GLN A 122 57.26 52.94 53.50
N LYS A 123 58.01 51.85 53.62
CA LYS A 123 57.88 50.66 52.77
C LYS A 123 56.49 50.04 52.89
N VAL A 124 56.02 49.75 54.11
CA VAL A 124 54.69 49.18 54.36
C VAL A 124 53.58 50.11 53.86
N THR A 125 53.73 51.42 54.03
CA THR A 125 52.75 52.40 53.52
C THR A 125 52.66 52.37 52.00
N LYS A 126 53.79 52.16 51.31
CA LYS A 126 53.80 52.01 49.85
C LYS A 126 53.14 50.69 49.44
N GLU A 127 53.51 49.59 50.08
CA GLU A 127 52.93 48.27 49.82
C GLU A 127 51.41 48.26 50.02
N LEU A 128 50.89 48.86 51.10
CA LEU A 128 49.45 49.00 51.34
C LEU A 128 48.74 49.86 50.29
N LYS A 129 49.41 50.89 49.74
CA LYS A 129 48.84 51.69 48.66
C LYS A 129 48.77 50.90 47.36
N ASP A 130 49.81 50.16 47.04
CA ASP A 130 49.88 49.32 45.85
C ASP A 130 48.85 48.19 45.95
N GLU A 131 48.74 47.50 47.10
CA GLU A 131 47.74 46.47 47.37
C GLU A 131 46.29 47.01 47.33
N LYS A 132 46.05 48.21 47.88
CA LYS A 132 44.75 48.86 47.75
C LYS A 132 44.39 49.13 46.29
N SER A 133 45.37 49.52 45.47
CA SER A 133 45.17 49.75 44.04
C SER A 133 44.86 48.44 43.30
N THR A 134 45.59 47.36 43.59
CA THR A 134 45.34 46.05 42.96
C THR A 134 43.95 45.52 43.36
N LEU A 135 43.59 45.57 44.64
CA LEU A 135 42.27 45.18 45.12
C LEU A 135 41.15 46.01 44.49
N ALA A 136 41.36 47.32 44.30
CA ALA A 136 40.38 48.16 43.61
C ALA A 136 40.18 47.74 42.15
N THR A 137 41.26 47.39 41.44
CA THR A 137 41.16 46.90 40.05
C THR A 137 40.51 45.53 39.95
N GLU A 138 40.81 44.60 40.87
CA GLU A 138 40.17 43.28 40.93
C GLU A 138 38.68 43.40 41.23
N ASN A 139 38.31 44.28 42.16
CA ASN A 139 36.91 44.52 42.49
C ASN A 139 36.14 45.12 41.28
N ALA A 140 36.76 46.04 40.53
CA ALA A 140 36.17 46.56 39.30
C ALA A 140 35.96 45.45 38.24
N GLN A 141 36.91 44.51 38.11
CA GLN A 141 36.76 43.35 37.22
C GLN A 141 35.64 42.40 37.70
N LEU A 142 35.51 42.18 39.01
CA LEU A 142 34.43 41.35 39.57
C LEU A 142 33.06 41.97 39.31
N VAL A 143 32.90 43.29 39.46
CA VAL A 143 31.67 44.01 39.12
C VAL A 143 31.34 43.85 37.63
N GLN A 144 32.33 44.04 36.75
CA GLN A 144 32.11 43.83 35.31
C GLN A 144 31.65 42.40 35.01
N ARG A 145 32.27 41.39 35.63
CA ARG A 145 31.88 39.98 35.45
C ARG A 145 30.49 39.67 35.99
N GLN A 146 30.09 40.33 37.07
CA GLN A 146 28.74 40.23 37.61
C GLN A 146 27.71 40.81 36.63
N ASP A 147 27.99 41.96 36.02
CA ASP A 147 27.12 42.57 35.00
C ASP A 147 27.00 41.68 33.76
N GLU A 148 28.11 41.13 33.26
CA GLU A 148 28.13 40.17 32.15
C GLU A 148 27.31 38.92 32.45
N LEU A 149 27.42 38.37 33.67
CA LEU A 149 26.67 37.21 34.11
C LEU A 149 25.17 37.52 34.25
N GLN A 150 24.82 38.72 34.73
CA GLN A 150 23.44 39.17 34.81
C GLN A 150 22.81 39.32 33.40
N ALA A 151 23.54 39.91 32.45
CA ALA A 151 23.13 40.01 31.05
C ALA A 151 22.98 38.63 30.38
N ALA A 152 23.90 37.70 30.64
CA ALA A 152 23.81 36.33 30.15
C ALA A 152 22.59 35.58 30.74
N SER A 153 22.28 35.83 32.01
CA SER A 153 21.10 35.28 32.69
C SER A 153 19.80 35.79 32.06
N THR A 154 19.69 37.10 31.80
CA THR A 154 18.52 37.68 31.11
C THR A 154 18.35 37.13 29.70
N ASN A 155 19.44 37.00 28.94
CA ASN A 155 19.41 36.40 27.60
C ASN A 155 18.96 34.93 27.65
N THR A 156 19.44 34.17 28.63
CA THR A 156 19.02 32.78 28.84
C THR A 156 17.53 32.67 29.15
N ALA A 157 16.99 33.56 29.99
CA ALA A 157 15.56 33.61 30.27
C ALA A 157 14.72 33.94 29.01
N GLN A 158 15.19 34.88 28.19
CA GLN A 158 14.54 35.22 26.92
C GLN A 158 14.55 34.05 25.93
N LEU A 159 15.68 33.36 25.78
CA LEU A 159 15.79 32.17 24.92
C LEU A 159 14.88 31.03 25.39
N LYS A 160 14.76 30.81 26.71
CA LYS A 160 13.81 29.83 27.27
C LYS A 160 12.36 30.19 26.91
N LYS A 161 11.99 31.47 26.96
CA LYS A 161 10.66 31.93 26.55
C LYS A 161 10.42 31.72 25.05
N GLN A 162 11.40 32.02 24.20
CA GLN A 162 11.32 31.77 22.76
C GLN A 162 11.17 30.28 22.44
N LEU A 163 11.89 29.42 23.16
CA LEU A 163 11.81 27.97 22.99
C LEU A 163 10.44 27.41 23.43
N ALA A 164 9.86 27.93 24.52
CA ALA A 164 8.50 27.58 24.91
C ALA A 164 7.47 27.98 23.83
N GLN A 165 7.56 29.21 23.32
CA GLN A 165 6.69 29.69 22.23
C GLN A 165 6.85 28.86 20.94
N ALA A 166 8.08 28.45 20.60
CA ALA A 166 8.33 27.60 19.44
C ALA A 166 7.69 26.21 19.61
N ARG A 167 7.74 25.63 20.82
CA ARG A 167 7.07 24.36 21.14
C ARG A 167 5.55 24.47 21.04
N GLU A 168 4.96 25.54 21.55
CA GLU A 168 3.52 25.80 21.43
C GLU A 168 3.09 25.93 19.97
N ARG A 169 3.83 26.70 19.15
CA ARG A 169 3.57 26.81 17.71
C ARG A 169 3.66 25.46 17.00
N LEU A 170 4.68 24.66 17.30
CA LEU A 170 4.83 23.33 16.74
C LEU A 170 3.63 22.43 17.11
N SER A 171 3.21 22.46 18.38
CA SER A 171 2.04 21.70 18.84
C SER A 171 0.77 22.11 18.11
N SER A 172 0.57 23.42 17.87
CA SER A 172 -0.57 23.94 17.10
C SER A 172 -0.54 23.44 15.65
N ILE A 173 0.63 23.51 14.99
CA ILE A 173 0.79 23.05 13.60
C ILE A 173 0.51 21.55 13.48
N VAL A 174 1.01 20.74 14.43
CA VAL A 174 0.75 19.30 14.47
C VAL A 174 -0.75 19.03 14.62
N HIS A 175 -1.41 19.72 15.55
CA HIS A 175 -2.86 19.58 15.74
C HIS A 175 -3.66 19.93 14.49
N GLU A 176 -3.38 21.08 13.86
CA GLU A 176 -4.03 21.48 12.61
C GLU A 176 -3.76 20.49 11.46
N PHE A 177 -2.55 19.92 11.40
CA PHE A 177 -2.23 18.91 10.39
C PHE A 177 -3.04 17.64 10.60
N GLU A 178 -3.13 17.16 11.84
CA GLU A 178 -3.96 15.99 12.17
C GLU A 178 -5.45 16.25 11.87
N GLU A 179 -5.96 17.44 12.19
CA GLU A 179 -7.34 17.81 11.85
C GLU A 179 -7.57 17.80 10.34
N ARG A 180 -6.68 18.43 9.55
CA ARG A 180 -6.76 18.39 8.07
C ARG A 180 -6.67 16.97 7.52
N GLN A 181 -5.88 16.08 8.14
CA GLN A 181 -5.83 14.68 7.73
C GLN A 181 -7.15 13.96 8.03
N ARG A 182 -7.71 14.13 9.24
CA ARG A 182 -9.02 13.55 9.59
C ARG A 182 -10.13 14.08 8.67
N GLU A 183 -10.10 15.36 8.29
CA GLU A 183 -11.04 15.93 7.32
C GLU A 183 -10.90 15.30 5.93
N LYS A 184 -9.66 15.11 5.44
CA LYS A 184 -9.41 14.41 4.18
C LYS A 184 -9.89 12.96 4.22
N GLU A 185 -9.61 12.23 5.30
CA GLU A 185 -10.08 10.86 5.49
C GLU A 185 -11.60 10.78 5.48
N LYS A 186 -12.29 11.69 6.20
CA LYS A 186 -13.76 11.81 6.17
C LYS A 186 -14.29 12.13 4.77
N ALA A 187 -13.67 13.09 4.07
CA ALA A 187 -14.05 13.44 2.71
C ALA A 187 -13.87 12.26 1.75
N HIS A 188 -12.74 11.55 1.83
CA HIS A 188 -12.49 10.35 1.04
C HIS A 188 -13.53 9.26 1.34
N ALA A 189 -13.80 8.97 2.61
CA ALA A 189 -14.83 8.00 2.99
C ALA A 189 -16.20 8.37 2.41
N ALA A 190 -16.62 9.64 2.51
CA ALA A 190 -17.87 10.12 1.93
C ALA A 190 -17.90 9.99 0.40
N THR A 191 -16.78 10.25 -0.29
CA THR A 191 -16.71 10.04 -1.75
C THR A 191 -16.82 8.57 -2.14
N VAL A 192 -16.20 7.65 -1.38
CA VAL A 192 -16.29 6.21 -1.61
C VAL A 192 -17.72 5.74 -1.39
N GLU A 193 -18.37 6.12 -0.28
CA GLU A 193 -19.78 5.79 -0.02
C GLU A 193 -20.71 6.30 -1.13
N SER A 194 -20.49 7.54 -1.62
CA SER A 194 -21.26 8.10 -2.73
C SER A 194 -21.05 7.33 -4.04
N LEU A 195 -19.81 6.95 -4.37
CA LEU A 195 -19.51 6.13 -5.54
C LEU A 195 -20.14 4.75 -5.43
N GLU A 196 -20.02 4.09 -4.27
CA GLU A 196 -20.65 2.79 -4.03
C GLU A 196 -22.17 2.85 -4.13
N ALA A 197 -22.80 3.89 -3.58
CA ALA A 197 -24.24 4.12 -3.71
C ALA A 197 -24.63 4.33 -5.19
N SER A 198 -23.87 5.12 -5.95
CA SER A 198 -24.10 5.30 -7.38
C SER A 198 -23.95 3.98 -8.17
N TRP A 199 -22.95 3.17 -7.85
CA TRP A 199 -22.76 1.86 -8.47
C TRP A 199 -23.88 0.89 -8.13
N ARG A 200 -24.37 0.89 -6.88
CA ARG A 200 -25.54 0.11 -6.47
C ARG A 200 -26.77 0.48 -7.29
N VAL A 201 -27.08 1.77 -7.41
CA VAL A 201 -28.21 2.24 -8.24
C VAL A 201 -28.05 1.83 -9.71
N LYS A 202 -26.86 2.02 -10.30
CA LYS A 202 -26.60 1.60 -11.69
C LYS A 202 -26.73 0.09 -11.89
N LEU A 203 -26.32 -0.71 -10.90
CA LEU A 203 -26.43 -2.15 -10.92
C LEU A 203 -27.91 -2.58 -10.84
N GLU A 204 -28.68 -1.96 -9.94
CA GLU A 204 -30.12 -2.16 -9.81
C GLU A 204 -30.86 -1.79 -11.10
N GLU A 205 -30.59 -0.62 -11.69
CA GLU A 205 -31.16 -0.20 -12.98
C GLU A 205 -30.82 -1.18 -14.12
N SER A 206 -29.58 -1.66 -14.17
CA SER A 206 -29.13 -2.63 -15.18
C SER A 206 -29.82 -3.99 -14.99
N SER A 207 -29.97 -4.44 -13.73
CA SER A 207 -30.70 -5.67 -13.41
C SER A 207 -32.19 -5.54 -13.77
N ALA A 208 -32.84 -4.43 -13.42
CA ALA A 208 -34.24 -4.19 -13.76
C ALA A 208 -34.46 -4.12 -15.28
N LYS A 209 -33.55 -3.49 -16.05
CA LYS A 209 -33.60 -3.50 -17.52
C LYS A 209 -33.51 -4.92 -18.07
N ARG A 210 -32.58 -5.74 -17.56
CA ARG A 210 -32.48 -7.16 -17.96
C ARG A 210 -33.73 -7.94 -17.62
N ASP A 211 -34.32 -7.74 -16.45
CA ASP A 211 -35.55 -8.43 -16.06
C ASP A 211 -36.73 -8.07 -16.96
N VAL A 212 -36.85 -6.78 -17.35
CA VAL A 212 -37.84 -6.34 -18.34
C VAL A 212 -37.59 -6.97 -19.71
N ASP A 213 -36.33 -6.99 -20.17
CA ASP A 213 -35.96 -7.60 -21.45
C ASP A 213 -36.23 -9.11 -21.47
N ILE A 214 -35.88 -9.83 -20.40
CA ILE A 214 -36.17 -11.26 -20.23
C ILE A 214 -37.67 -11.49 -20.23
N THR A 215 -38.43 -10.68 -19.49
CA THR A 215 -39.90 -10.78 -19.45
C THR A 215 -40.51 -10.56 -20.84
N ALA A 216 -40.03 -9.55 -21.58
CA ALA A 216 -40.46 -9.29 -22.95
C ALA A 216 -40.07 -10.43 -23.90
N GLN A 217 -38.88 -11.01 -23.78
CA GLN A 217 -38.45 -12.17 -24.57
C GLN A 217 -39.31 -13.40 -24.27
N VAL A 218 -39.59 -13.67 -22.99
CA VAL A 218 -40.49 -14.76 -22.57
C VAL A 218 -41.88 -14.55 -23.14
N GLN A 219 -42.40 -13.33 -23.12
CA GLN A 219 -43.71 -13.01 -23.66
C GLN A 219 -43.77 -13.20 -25.19
N ARG A 220 -42.76 -12.71 -25.93
CA ARG A 220 -42.65 -12.94 -27.38
C ARG A 220 -42.53 -14.43 -27.71
N ALA A 221 -41.80 -15.21 -26.90
CA ALA A 221 -41.69 -16.65 -27.08
C ALA A 221 -43.05 -17.34 -26.85
N LYS A 222 -43.81 -16.93 -25.84
CA LYS A 222 -45.18 -17.41 -25.60
C LYS A 222 -46.09 -17.08 -26.77
N GLU A 223 -46.11 -15.84 -27.23
CA GLU A 223 -46.91 -15.39 -28.38
C GLU A 223 -46.54 -16.16 -29.66
N ALA A 224 -45.26 -16.43 -29.89
CA ALA A 224 -44.81 -17.26 -31.02
C ALA A 224 -45.30 -18.71 -30.89
N ILE A 225 -45.23 -19.31 -29.69
CA ILE A 225 -45.77 -20.64 -29.43
C ILE A 225 -47.28 -20.66 -29.69
N GLU A 226 -48.03 -19.71 -29.13
CA GLU A 226 -49.48 -19.59 -29.34
C GLU A 226 -49.84 -19.40 -30.82
N ALA A 227 -49.11 -18.56 -31.56
CA ALA A 227 -49.30 -18.38 -32.99
C ALA A 227 -49.05 -19.67 -33.78
N THR A 228 -47.99 -20.44 -33.45
CA THR A 228 -47.75 -21.74 -34.09
C THR A 228 -48.81 -22.76 -33.74
N GLN A 229 -49.34 -22.75 -32.51
CA GLN A 229 -50.44 -23.63 -32.09
C GLN A 229 -51.73 -23.25 -32.82
N ALA A 230 -52.07 -21.96 -32.91
CA ALA A 230 -53.24 -21.47 -33.63
C ALA A 230 -53.18 -21.81 -35.13
N SER A 231 -52.00 -21.64 -35.75
CA SER A 231 -51.77 -22.06 -37.15
C SER A 231 -51.97 -23.57 -37.32
N LYS A 232 -51.44 -24.40 -36.41
CA LYS A 232 -51.66 -25.86 -36.43
C LYS A 232 -53.14 -26.22 -36.28
N VAL A 233 -53.85 -25.58 -35.35
CA VAL A 233 -55.30 -25.80 -35.15
C VAL A 233 -56.08 -25.44 -36.41
N THR A 234 -55.76 -24.30 -37.04
CA THR A 234 -56.40 -23.86 -38.29
C THR A 234 -56.15 -24.87 -39.40
N ARG A 235 -54.90 -25.31 -39.58
CA ARG A 235 -54.54 -26.31 -40.59
C ARG A 235 -55.26 -27.64 -40.36
N LEU A 236 -55.30 -28.12 -39.12
CA LEU A 236 -56.03 -29.34 -38.76
C LEU A 236 -57.55 -29.20 -38.99
N ALA A 237 -58.11 -28.00 -38.78
CA ALA A 237 -59.52 -27.74 -39.06
C ALA A 237 -59.82 -27.73 -40.57
N GLU A 238 -58.92 -27.17 -41.39
CA GLU A 238 -58.98 -27.22 -42.85
C GLU A 238 -58.83 -28.66 -43.38
N GLU A 239 -57.84 -29.42 -42.88
CA GLU A 239 -57.66 -30.84 -43.19
C GLU A 239 -58.93 -31.65 -42.86
N LEU A 240 -59.52 -31.42 -41.68
CA LEU A 240 -60.78 -32.05 -41.27
C LEU A 240 -61.96 -31.63 -42.15
N HIS A 241 -62.00 -30.39 -42.65
CA HIS A 241 -63.05 -29.92 -43.54
C HIS A 241 -62.96 -30.63 -44.90
N LEU A 242 -61.77 -30.69 -45.48
CA LEU A 242 -61.52 -31.41 -46.74
C LEU A 242 -61.88 -32.89 -46.60
N GLU A 243 -61.47 -33.54 -45.51
CA GLU A 243 -61.82 -34.93 -45.25
C GLU A 243 -63.35 -35.13 -45.13
N LYS A 244 -64.08 -34.16 -44.57
CA LYS A 244 -65.56 -34.19 -44.54
C LYS A 244 -66.16 -34.03 -45.94
N GLU A 245 -65.63 -33.14 -46.78
CA GLU A 245 -66.08 -32.97 -48.17
C GLU A 245 -65.82 -34.24 -48.99
N GLU A 246 -64.62 -34.80 -48.90
CA GLU A 246 -64.26 -36.09 -49.54
C GLU A 246 -65.19 -37.21 -49.08
N ASN A 247 -65.51 -37.27 -47.78
CA ASN A 247 -66.48 -38.23 -47.25
C ASN A 247 -67.90 -38.02 -47.82
N VAL A 248 -68.34 -36.77 -48.02
CA VAL A 248 -69.63 -36.46 -48.67
C VAL A 248 -69.63 -36.92 -50.13
N ASP A 249 -68.56 -36.65 -50.89
CA ASP A 249 -68.40 -37.10 -52.27
C ASP A 249 -68.37 -38.63 -52.37
N LEU A 250 -67.67 -39.29 -51.44
CA LEU A 250 -67.67 -40.75 -51.32
C LEU A 250 -69.08 -41.28 -51.01
N LEU A 251 -69.83 -40.67 -50.10
CA LEU A 251 -71.22 -41.05 -49.83
C LEU A 251 -72.11 -40.85 -51.07
N GLN A 252 -71.90 -39.78 -51.83
CA GLN A 252 -72.66 -39.50 -53.05
C GLN A 252 -72.33 -40.49 -54.18
N THR A 253 -71.06 -40.86 -54.35
CA THR A 253 -70.64 -41.90 -55.30
C THR A 253 -71.16 -43.27 -54.89
N VAL A 254 -71.10 -43.63 -53.60
CA VAL A 254 -71.72 -44.85 -53.06
C VAL A 254 -73.22 -44.87 -53.36
N LYS A 255 -73.94 -43.77 -53.14
CA LYS A 255 -75.36 -43.67 -53.47
C LYS A 255 -75.63 -43.84 -54.97
N SER A 256 -74.86 -43.18 -55.83
CA SER A 256 -74.96 -43.35 -57.29
C SER A 256 -74.69 -44.80 -57.72
N LEU A 257 -73.70 -45.47 -57.10
CA LEU A 257 -73.44 -46.89 -57.38
C LEU A 257 -74.58 -47.79 -56.90
N GLN A 258 -75.17 -47.51 -55.74
CA GLN A 258 -76.37 -48.21 -55.25
C GLN A 258 -77.56 -48.02 -56.20
N ASP A 259 -77.79 -46.82 -56.73
CA ASP A 259 -78.87 -46.55 -57.68
C ASP A 259 -78.62 -47.23 -59.04
N LYS A 260 -77.38 -47.23 -59.56
CA LYS A 260 -77.00 -48.00 -60.76
C LYS A 260 -77.18 -49.50 -60.55
N LEU A 261 -76.84 -50.01 -59.37
CA LEU A 261 -77.03 -51.42 -59.02
C LEU A 261 -78.53 -51.79 -59.05
N LYS A 262 -79.41 -50.93 -58.52
CA LYS A 262 -80.87 -51.14 -58.62
C LYS A 262 -81.33 -51.19 -60.07
N VAL A 263 -80.93 -50.23 -60.90
CA VAL A 263 -81.28 -50.22 -62.33
C VAL A 263 -80.79 -51.49 -63.03
N LEU A 264 -79.55 -51.91 -62.80
CA LEU A 264 -79.03 -53.16 -63.38
C LEU A 264 -79.80 -54.38 -62.87
N THR A 265 -80.21 -54.40 -61.61
CA THR A 265 -81.04 -55.47 -61.05
C THR A 265 -82.40 -55.52 -61.75
N ASP A 266 -83.02 -54.37 -62.01
CA ASP A 266 -84.28 -54.27 -62.76
C ASP A 266 -84.11 -54.70 -64.22
N VAL A 267 -83.02 -54.30 -64.89
CA VAL A 267 -82.69 -54.73 -66.26
C VAL A 267 -82.45 -56.24 -66.33
N VAL A 268 -81.76 -56.83 -65.34
CA VAL A 268 -81.58 -58.29 -65.27
C VAL A 268 -82.94 -58.98 -65.09
N ARG A 269 -83.81 -58.46 -64.23
CA ARG A 269 -85.17 -58.99 -64.03
C ARG A 269 -86.01 -58.92 -65.33
N GLU A 270 -85.90 -57.83 -66.08
CA GLU A 270 -86.56 -57.66 -67.39
C GLU A 270 -85.97 -58.61 -68.45
N ALA A 271 -84.65 -58.76 -68.49
CA ALA A 271 -83.98 -59.70 -69.38
C ALA A 271 -84.37 -61.16 -69.08
N GLU A 272 -84.57 -61.52 -67.81
CA GLU A 272 -85.08 -62.83 -67.42
C GLU A 272 -86.54 -63.05 -67.85
N LEU A 273 -87.38 -62.01 -67.78
CA LEU A 273 -88.75 -62.06 -68.31
C LEU A 273 -88.75 -62.23 -69.84
N ALA A 274 -87.96 -61.44 -70.56
CA ALA A 274 -87.81 -61.55 -72.01
C ALA A 274 -87.25 -62.91 -72.43
N LYS A 275 -86.32 -63.49 -71.65
CA LYS A 275 -85.82 -64.85 -71.89
C LYS A 275 -86.92 -65.89 -71.75
N LYS A 276 -87.79 -65.77 -70.74
CA LYS A 276 -88.94 -66.68 -70.56
C LYS A 276 -89.92 -66.58 -71.72
N GLU A 277 -90.23 -65.37 -72.19
CA GLU A 277 -91.08 -65.17 -73.39
C GLU A 277 -90.44 -65.77 -74.65
N ALA A 278 -89.15 -65.51 -74.90
CA ALA A 278 -88.44 -66.06 -76.05
C ALA A 278 -88.40 -67.60 -76.03
N THR A 279 -88.32 -68.23 -74.84
CA THR A 279 -88.40 -69.70 -74.73
C THR A 279 -89.81 -70.23 -75.01
N ALA A 280 -90.86 -69.48 -74.64
CA ALA A 280 -92.24 -69.83 -74.95
C ALA A 280 -92.52 -69.71 -76.46
N ASP A 281 -92.05 -68.64 -77.10
CA ASP A 281 -92.16 -68.43 -78.55
C ASP A 281 -91.41 -69.50 -79.35
N ALA A 282 -90.21 -69.89 -78.89
CA ALA A 282 -89.44 -70.95 -79.53
C ALA A 282 -90.14 -72.31 -79.45
N ALA A 283 -90.79 -72.62 -78.32
CA ALA A 283 -91.59 -73.84 -78.18
C ALA A 283 -92.79 -73.84 -79.14
N HIS A 284 -93.51 -72.72 -79.24
CA HIS A 284 -94.63 -72.56 -80.18
C HIS A 284 -94.19 -72.68 -81.66
N ALA A 285 -93.03 -72.13 -82.01
CA ALA A 285 -92.46 -72.26 -83.36
C ALA A 285 -92.07 -73.71 -83.70
N HIS A 286 -91.52 -74.46 -82.74
CA HIS A 286 -91.21 -75.88 -82.94
C HIS A 286 -92.46 -76.72 -83.19
N GLU A 287 -93.55 -76.43 -82.47
CA GLU A 287 -94.83 -77.12 -82.64
C GLU A 287 -95.46 -76.86 -84.03
N LEU A 288 -95.32 -75.65 -84.56
CA LEU A 288 -95.73 -75.32 -85.93
C LEU A 288 -94.88 -76.01 -87.00
N CYS A 289 -93.56 -76.09 -86.80
CA CYS A 289 -92.68 -76.81 -87.72
C CYS A 289 -93.01 -78.31 -87.76
N ALA A 290 -93.27 -78.94 -86.61
CA ALA A 290 -93.66 -80.35 -86.55
C ALA A 290 -94.95 -80.62 -87.36
N LYS A 291 -95.96 -79.75 -87.23
CA LYS A 291 -97.19 -79.83 -88.04
C LYS A 291 -96.94 -79.64 -89.55
N ALA A 292 -95.94 -78.84 -89.92
CA ALA A 292 -95.58 -78.63 -91.33
C ALA A 292 -94.83 -79.81 -91.94
N GLU A 293 -93.95 -80.49 -91.18
CA GLU A 293 -93.27 -81.72 -91.62
C GLU A 293 -94.28 -82.86 -91.83
N GLU A 294 -95.25 -83.01 -90.92
CA GLU A 294 -96.31 -84.02 -91.06
C GLU A 294 -97.18 -83.79 -92.31
N ALA A 295 -97.41 -82.52 -92.67
CA ALA A 295 -98.09 -82.15 -93.92
C ALA A 295 -97.21 -82.39 -95.17
N ALA A 296 -95.90 -82.17 -95.08
CA ALA A 296 -94.96 -82.41 -96.18
C ALA A 296 -94.84 -83.92 -96.49
N ASP A 297 -94.77 -84.77 -95.48
CA ASP A 297 -94.73 -86.23 -95.65
C ASP A 297 -96.01 -86.76 -96.31
N ALA A 298 -97.17 -86.19 -95.97
CA ALA A 298 -98.44 -86.50 -96.62
C ALA A 298 -98.43 -86.15 -98.12
N CYS A 299 -97.84 -85.00 -98.48
CA CYS A 299 -97.68 -84.59 -99.89
C CYS A 299 -96.67 -85.47 -100.65
N GLU A 300 -95.55 -85.85 -100.04
CA GLU A 300 -94.57 -86.74 -100.69
C GLU A 300 -95.15 -88.14 -100.97
N SER A 301 -95.90 -88.70 -100.02
CA SER A 301 -96.66 -89.94 -100.18
C SER A 301 -97.57 -89.89 -101.41
N GLN A 302 -98.28 -88.77 -101.58
CA GLN A 302 -99.22 -88.58 -102.67
C GLN A 302 -98.52 -88.36 -104.03
N ALA A 303 -97.40 -87.64 -104.04
CA ALA A 303 -96.57 -87.46 -105.23
C ALA A 303 -95.94 -88.78 -105.73
N ARG A 304 -95.52 -89.68 -104.82
CA ARG A 304 -94.99 -91.00 -105.21
C ARG A 304 -96.07 -91.88 -105.85
N LYS A 305 -97.32 -91.81 -105.38
CA LYS A 305 -98.47 -92.50 -105.99
C LYS A 305 -98.71 -92.05 -107.44
N TYR A 306 -98.81 -90.74 -107.66
CA TYR A 306 -99.03 -90.21 -109.01
C TYR A 306 -97.88 -90.52 -109.97
N LYS A 307 -96.63 -90.56 -109.48
CA LYS A 307 -95.48 -90.93 -110.30
C LYS A 307 -95.53 -92.39 -110.78
N GLY A 308 -96.04 -93.30 -109.95
CA GLY A 308 -96.29 -94.70 -110.35
C GLY A 308 -97.42 -94.82 -111.38
N GLU A 309 -98.49 -94.06 -111.21
CA GLU A 309 -99.63 -94.03 -112.13
C GLU A 309 -99.25 -93.45 -113.51
N TRP A 310 -98.41 -92.41 -113.52
CA TRP A 310 -97.92 -91.80 -114.76
C TRP A 310 -97.02 -92.74 -115.57
N ALA A 311 -96.09 -93.44 -114.90
CA ALA A 311 -95.24 -94.42 -115.57
C ALA A 311 -96.04 -95.55 -116.22
N ALA A 312 -97.12 -96.02 -115.56
CA ALA A 312 -98.01 -97.04 -116.10
C ALA A 312 -98.88 -96.54 -117.28
N LEU A 313 -99.16 -95.23 -117.37
CA LEU A 313 -99.88 -94.64 -118.49
C LEU A 313 -98.99 -94.45 -119.72
N ASP A 314 -97.75 -94.01 -119.52
CA ASP A 314 -96.79 -93.75 -120.60
C ASP A 314 -96.40 -95.05 -121.34
N GLU A 315 -96.25 -96.15 -120.59
CA GLU A 315 -95.99 -97.48 -121.15
C GLU A 315 -97.17 -97.98 -122.02
N LYS A 316 -98.42 -97.69 -121.62
CA LYS A 316 -99.61 -98.01 -122.42
C LYS A 316 -99.70 -97.17 -123.69
N VAL A 317 -99.30 -95.91 -123.65
CA VAL A 317 -99.24 -95.04 -124.84
C VAL A 317 -98.19 -95.54 -125.82
N HIS A 318 -97.02 -95.95 -125.33
CA HIS A 318 -95.97 -96.55 -126.18
C HIS A 318 -96.41 -97.86 -126.85
N LEU A 319 -97.18 -98.70 -126.14
CA LEU A 319 -97.77 -99.92 -126.71
C LEU A 319 -98.79 -99.63 -127.82
N ILE A 320 -99.63 -98.60 -127.64
CA ILE A 320 -100.60 -98.18 -128.66
C ILE A 320 -99.90 -97.59 -129.89
N ASP A 321 -98.88 -96.75 -129.69
CA ASP A 321 -98.13 -96.12 -130.79
C ASP A 321 -97.38 -97.16 -131.65
N ASN A 322 -96.79 -98.18 -131.02
CA ASN A 322 -96.11 -99.27 -131.74
C ASN A 322 -97.08 -100.17 -132.53
N ALA A 323 -98.28 -100.43 -131.99
CA ALA A 323 -99.30 -101.22 -132.68
C ALA A 323 -99.88 -100.49 -133.90
N LEU A 324 -100.00 -99.16 -133.84
CA LEU A 324 -100.49 -98.33 -134.94
C LEU A 324 -99.47 -98.19 -136.08
N LYS A 325 -98.19 -97.99 -135.75
CA LYS A 325 -97.08 -97.93 -136.74
C LYS A 325 -96.97 -99.19 -137.61
N LEU A 326 -97.22 -100.37 -137.04
CA LEU A 326 -97.19 -101.66 -137.77
C LEU A 326 -98.30 -101.83 -138.82
N ARG A 327 -99.40 -101.06 -138.74
CA ARG A 327 -100.50 -101.10 -139.72
C ARG A 327 -100.45 -99.97 -140.76
N GLY A 328 -99.35 -99.22 -140.83
CA GLY A 328 -99.18 -98.13 -141.79
C GLY A 328 -100.05 -96.90 -141.49
N ILE A 329 -100.49 -96.72 -140.24
CA ILE A 329 -101.26 -95.56 -139.78
C ILE A 329 -100.45 -94.84 -138.70
N SER A 330 -100.11 -93.57 -138.92
CA SER A 330 -99.50 -92.69 -137.91
C SER A 330 -100.57 -92.16 -136.94
N VAL A 331 -100.26 -92.06 -135.64
CA VAL A 331 -101.13 -91.48 -134.60
C VAL A 331 -101.62 -90.08 -134.96
N GLU A 332 -100.85 -89.31 -135.73
CA GLU A 332 -101.25 -87.98 -136.23
C GLU A 332 -102.41 -88.01 -137.24
N PHE A 333 -102.68 -89.15 -137.90
CA PHE A 333 -103.79 -89.28 -138.86
C PHE A 333 -105.12 -89.67 -138.19
N LEU A 334 -105.09 -90.33 -137.03
CA LEU A 334 -106.28 -90.65 -136.22
C LEU A 334 -106.79 -89.45 -135.40
N LEU A 335 -105.95 -88.42 -135.20
CA LEU A 335 -106.32 -87.20 -134.49
C LEU A 335 -107.01 -86.15 -135.38
N LYS A 336 -107.51 -86.51 -136.58
CA LYS A 336 -108.39 -85.63 -137.36
C LYS A 336 -109.84 -86.13 -137.36
N LYS A 337 -110.61 -85.48 -136.47
CA LYS A 337 -112.08 -85.28 -136.44
C LYS A 337 -112.86 -86.12 -135.42
N SER A 338 -113.05 -85.51 -134.25
CA SER A 338 -114.33 -85.32 -133.54
C SER A 338 -113.94 -84.52 -132.30
N GLY A 339 -114.35 -83.26 -132.15
CA GLY A 339 -115.65 -82.91 -131.60
C GLY A 339 -115.58 -83.02 -130.06
N ASN A 340 -116.20 -82.21 -129.23
CA ASN A 340 -117.14 -81.10 -129.31
C ASN A 340 -117.56 -80.93 -127.83
N ASN A 341 -118.02 -79.75 -127.41
CA ASN A 341 -118.79 -79.53 -126.16
C ASN A 341 -118.00 -79.61 -124.82
N ASN A 342 -118.09 -78.59 -123.95
CA ASN A 342 -119.26 -78.11 -123.19
C ASN A 342 -119.82 -79.16 -122.22
N HIS A 343 -119.65 -78.85 -120.94
CA HIS A 343 -120.54 -78.97 -119.77
C HIS A 343 -119.65 -79.21 -118.56
N ASP A 344 -119.53 -78.23 -117.65
CA ASP A 344 -120.53 -77.86 -116.64
C ASP A 344 -120.79 -78.98 -115.66
N ASP A 345 -121.02 -78.54 -114.42
CA ASP A 345 -121.52 -79.30 -113.29
C ASP A 345 -120.51 -80.28 -112.65
N ASP A 346 -120.38 -80.34 -111.33
CA ASP A 346 -121.03 -79.58 -110.27
C ASP A 346 -120.21 -79.86 -108.99
N GLY A 347 -120.57 -79.16 -107.92
CA GLY A 347 -119.88 -79.08 -106.65
C GLY A 347 -119.33 -80.36 -106.03
N SER A 348 -118.18 -80.21 -105.39
CA SER A 348 -117.87 -80.79 -104.08
C SER A 348 -116.59 -80.10 -103.62
N SER A 349 -116.65 -79.16 -102.68
CA SER A 349 -116.51 -79.47 -101.26
C SER A 349 -115.17 -80.17 -100.94
N LEU A 350 -114.44 -79.53 -100.03
CA LEU A 350 -113.31 -80.04 -99.24
C LEU A 350 -111.87 -79.92 -99.80
N VAL A 351 -111.15 -79.01 -99.11
CA VAL A 351 -109.78 -79.16 -98.59
C VAL A 351 -108.62 -78.94 -99.55
N GLY A 352 -108.10 -77.70 -99.50
CA GLY A 352 -106.72 -77.37 -99.84
C GLY A 352 -106.18 -76.33 -98.85
N PRO A 353 -105.44 -76.74 -97.80
CA PRO A 353 -104.79 -75.86 -96.85
C PRO A 353 -103.32 -75.65 -97.24
N SER A 354 -102.92 -74.43 -97.58
CA SER A 354 -101.51 -74.04 -97.74
C SER A 354 -101.46 -72.51 -97.90
N ALA A 355 -100.67 -71.73 -97.18
CA ALA A 355 -99.55 -72.05 -96.33
C ALA A 355 -99.50 -71.07 -95.15
N VAL A 356 -99.46 -71.65 -93.95
CA VAL A 356 -98.76 -71.13 -92.78
C VAL A 356 -97.32 -70.78 -93.24
N SER A 357 -96.98 -69.49 -93.20
CA SER A 357 -96.11 -68.87 -92.19
C SER A 357 -94.71 -69.49 -92.04
N ILE A 358 -93.71 -68.59 -92.04
CA ILE A 358 -92.41 -68.70 -91.37
C ILE A 358 -91.32 -69.55 -92.07
N LYS A 359 -90.34 -68.85 -92.66
CA LYS A 359 -88.89 -69.09 -92.58
C LYS A 359 -88.25 -67.69 -92.71
N LYS A 360 -87.43 -67.10 -91.84
CA LYS A 360 -86.47 -67.56 -90.83
C LYS A 360 -85.61 -68.73 -91.30
N ASP A 361 -84.59 -68.40 -92.07
CA ASP A 361 -83.34 -69.14 -92.04
C ASP A 361 -82.22 -68.28 -91.50
N LYS A 362 -81.45 -68.94 -90.64
CA LYS A 362 -80.27 -68.48 -89.93
C LYS A 362 -79.10 -68.30 -90.89
N ALA A 363 -78.29 -67.28 -90.54
CA ALA A 363 -76.83 -67.14 -90.59
C ALA A 363 -75.97 -68.31 -91.13
N PRO A 364 -74.77 -67.98 -91.63
CA PRO A 364 -73.60 -67.91 -90.73
C PRO A 364 -72.89 -66.54 -90.85
N SER A 365 -72.54 -65.88 -89.75
CA SER A 365 -71.30 -66.03 -89.00
C SER A 365 -70.06 -65.38 -89.67
N VAL A 366 -69.50 -64.41 -88.93
CA VAL A 366 -68.07 -64.09 -88.73
C VAL A 366 -67.64 -62.65 -89.12
N ARG A 367 -67.56 -61.83 -88.05
CA ARG A 367 -66.51 -60.86 -87.64
C ARG A 367 -66.03 -59.80 -88.65
N LYS A 368 -66.13 -58.53 -88.21
CA LYS A 368 -64.97 -57.77 -87.72
C LYS A 368 -65.40 -56.56 -86.88
N LEU A 369 -64.80 -56.48 -85.69
CA LEU A 369 -64.89 -55.39 -84.72
C LEU A 369 -64.46 -54.04 -85.32
N GLN A 370 -65.09 -52.96 -84.86
CA GLN A 370 -64.45 -51.64 -84.79
C GLN A 370 -64.77 -50.95 -83.46
N LYS A 371 -63.72 -50.31 -82.92
CA LYS A 371 -63.67 -49.23 -81.90
C LYS A 371 -64.03 -49.61 -80.46
N ALA A 372 -63.28 -49.22 -79.42
CA ALA A 372 -62.27 -48.17 -79.30
C ALA A 372 -61.33 -48.34 -78.07
N ALA A 373 -60.20 -47.61 -78.15
CA ALA A 373 -59.20 -47.24 -77.13
C ALA A 373 -58.19 -48.33 -76.71
N PRO A 374 -56.97 -48.00 -76.18
CA PRO A 374 -56.35 -46.70 -75.82
C PRO A 374 -54.94 -46.51 -76.47
N GLU A 375 -54.20 -45.39 -76.38
CA GLU A 375 -53.34 -44.94 -75.27
C GLU A 375 -52.53 -43.69 -75.71
N ARG A 376 -52.25 -42.78 -74.76
CA ARG A 376 -51.12 -41.80 -74.65
C ARG A 376 -51.04 -40.68 -75.73
N ASP A 377 -50.73 -39.43 -75.40
CA ASP A 377 -49.57 -38.96 -74.63
C ASP A 377 -49.75 -37.52 -74.10
N ASP A 378 -48.74 -37.08 -73.33
CA ASP A 378 -48.32 -35.70 -73.03
C ASP A 378 -48.76 -34.98 -71.73
N THR A 379 -47.88 -35.07 -70.73
CA THR A 379 -47.44 -33.91 -69.92
C THR A 379 -46.38 -33.08 -70.70
N PRO A 380 -45.96 -31.85 -70.31
CA PRO A 380 -46.45 -30.93 -69.29
C PRO A 380 -46.62 -29.46 -69.78
N GLY A 381 -47.54 -28.71 -69.15
CA GLY A 381 -47.59 -27.25 -69.26
C GLY A 381 -46.82 -26.55 -68.14
N LYS A 382 -45.87 -25.69 -68.50
CA LYS A 382 -45.42 -24.54 -67.70
C LYS A 382 -45.47 -23.30 -68.59
N PRO A 383 -45.93 -22.17 -68.07
CA PRO A 383 -44.98 -21.07 -67.89
C PRO A 383 -45.11 -20.32 -66.56
N ARG A 384 -44.01 -19.65 -66.22
CA ARG A 384 -43.81 -18.73 -65.08
C ARG A 384 -44.51 -17.37 -65.29
N ARG A 385 -44.68 -16.68 -64.15
CA ARG A 385 -44.92 -15.24 -63.87
C ARG A 385 -46.42 -14.92 -63.66
N LYS A 386 -46.83 -14.22 -62.60
CA LYS A 386 -46.18 -13.24 -61.73
C LYS A 386 -46.44 -13.50 -60.26
#